data_AF-A0A9Q3W6D9-F1
#
_entry.id   AF-A0A9Q3W6D9-F1
#
_cell.length_a   1.000
_cell.length_b   1.000
_cell.length_c   1.000
_cell.angle_alpha   90.00
_cell.angle_beta   90.00
_cell.angle_gamma   90.00
#
_symmetry.space_group_name_H-M   'P 1'
#
loop_
_entity.id
_entity.type
_entity.pdbx_description
1 polymer ?
#
loop_
_entity_poly.entity_id
_entity_poly.type
_entity_poly.pdbx_seq_one_letter_code
_entity_poly.pdbx_strand_id
1 'polypeptide(L)'
;MNKARIEPDWTRALITVVRYAEGMRSTLATYLRADLQAGRRQGDFHYAHEEMAMSMVISATLGAMNLLVEDGEVEHADRIAAEMVLQALGVPPEKARRIAGLSLPGEAS
;
A
#
# COMPACT_ATOMS: atom_id res chain seq x y z
N MET A 1 3.86 -7.41 -5.31
CA MET A 1 5.01 -7.47 -4.38
C MET A 1 6.00 -8.61 -4.70
N ASN A 2 6.12 -8.98 -5.99
CA ASN A 2 6.90 -10.16 -6.41
C ASN A 2 8.43 -10.00 -6.29
N LYS A 3 8.96 -8.77 -6.29
CA LYS A 3 10.40 -8.50 -6.11
C LYS A 3 10.89 -8.63 -4.66
N ALA A 4 10.04 -8.36 -3.67
CA ALA A 4 10.40 -8.46 -2.25
C ALA A 4 10.74 -9.90 -1.84
N ARG A 5 10.12 -10.88 -2.50
CA ARG A 5 10.32 -12.32 -2.28
C ARG A 5 11.70 -12.82 -2.71
N ILE A 6 12.34 -12.15 -3.67
CA ILE A 6 13.57 -12.64 -4.31
C ILE A 6 14.82 -12.00 -3.69
N GLU A 7 14.69 -10.85 -3.02
CA GLU A 7 15.81 -10.10 -2.43
C GLU A 7 15.42 -9.45 -1.08
N PRO A 8 15.61 -10.14 0.07
CA PRO A 8 15.36 -9.57 1.40
C PRO A 8 16.19 -8.31 1.68
N ASP A 9 17.42 -8.27 1.15
CA ASP A 9 18.30 -7.11 1.24
C ASP A 9 17.78 -5.92 0.41
N TRP A 10 17.11 -6.17 -0.72
CA TRP A 10 16.43 -5.12 -1.50
C TRP A 10 15.27 -4.51 -0.71
N THR A 11 14.49 -5.33 0.00
CA THR A 11 13.37 -4.84 0.82
C THR A 11 13.86 -4.01 2.01
N ARG A 12 14.91 -4.47 2.72
CA ARG A 12 15.54 -3.69 3.80
C ARG A 12 16.19 -2.41 3.28
N ALA A 13 16.85 -2.47 2.12
CA ALA A 13 17.40 -1.30 1.45
C ALA A 13 16.29 -0.33 1.05
N LEU A 14 15.16 -0.79 0.51
CA LEU A 14 14.01 0.04 0.16
C LEU A 14 13.40 0.70 1.40
N ILE A 15 13.19 -0.04 2.49
CA ILE A 15 12.68 0.50 3.76
C ILE A 15 13.65 1.57 4.31
N THR A 16 14.97 1.31 4.23
CA THR A 16 16.01 2.23 4.67
C THR A 16 16.04 3.47 3.77
N VAL A 17 15.97 3.29 2.46
CA VAL A 17 15.96 4.38 1.47
C VAL A 17 14.70 5.23 1.59
N VAL A 18 13.51 4.65 1.77
CA VAL A 18 12.28 5.43 2.03
C VAL A 18 12.37 6.19 3.36
N ARG A 19 13.04 5.62 4.36
CA ARG A 19 13.27 6.27 5.67
C ARG A 19 14.30 7.40 5.61
N TYR A 20 15.35 7.26 4.81
CA TYR A 20 16.51 8.18 4.81
C TYR A 20 16.61 9.08 3.57
N ALA A 21 15.90 8.80 2.48
CA ALA A 21 15.87 9.62 1.27
C ALA A 21 14.62 10.52 1.23
N GLU A 22 14.76 11.71 1.82
CA GLU A 22 13.73 12.77 1.88
C GLU A 22 13.04 13.02 0.52
N GLY A 23 13.82 13.01 -0.57
CA GLY A 23 13.31 13.23 -1.94
C GLY A 23 12.34 12.14 -2.43
N MET A 24 12.66 10.86 -2.21
CA MET A 24 11.76 9.75 -2.57
C MET A 24 10.54 9.70 -1.67
N ARG A 25 10.71 9.96 -0.36
CA ARG A 25 9.60 10.09 0.59
C ARG A 25 8.61 11.18 0.15
N SER A 26 9.11 12.35 -0.26
CA SER A 26 8.28 13.47 -0.71
C SER A 26 7.51 13.16 -1.99
N THR A 27 8.12 12.44 -2.92
CA THR A 27 7.50 12.06 -4.20
C THR A 27 6.40 11.03 -3.99
N LEU A 28 6.66 9.97 -3.20
CA LEU A 28 5.64 8.96 -2.85
C LEU A 28 4.47 9.57 -2.08
N ALA A 29 4.75 10.48 -1.13
CA ALA A 29 3.71 11.21 -0.42
C ALA A 29 2.85 12.07 -1.36
N THR A 30 3.46 12.64 -2.41
CA THR A 30 2.74 13.44 -3.42
C THR A 30 1.79 12.58 -4.23
N TYR A 31 2.25 11.42 -4.72
CA TYR A 31 1.39 10.49 -5.47
C TYR A 31 0.27 9.93 -4.60
N LEU A 32 0.57 9.47 -3.39
CA LEU A 32 -0.45 8.98 -2.46
C LEU A 32 -1.51 10.03 -2.15
N ARG A 33 -1.11 11.29 -1.91
CA ARG A 33 -2.06 12.38 -1.69
C ARG A 33 -2.97 12.58 -2.90
N ALA A 34 -2.41 12.58 -4.11
CA ALA A 34 -3.17 12.73 -5.34
C ALA A 34 -4.19 11.59 -5.52
N ASP A 35 -3.80 10.35 -5.23
CA ASP A 35 -4.69 9.18 -5.32
C ASP A 35 -5.84 9.24 -4.31
N LEU A 36 -5.54 9.63 -3.05
CA LEU A 36 -6.58 9.81 -2.03
C LEU A 36 -7.58 10.89 -2.42
N GLN A 37 -7.09 12.05 -2.90
CA GLN A 37 -7.95 13.14 -3.36
C GLN A 37 -8.76 12.75 -4.59
N ALA A 38 -8.20 11.96 -5.52
CA ALA A 38 -8.92 11.45 -6.67
C ALA A 38 -10.04 10.49 -6.24
N GLY A 39 -9.74 9.49 -5.41
CA GLY A 39 -10.74 8.54 -4.91
C GLY A 39 -11.83 9.21 -4.07
N ARG A 40 -11.50 10.24 -3.28
CA ARG A 40 -12.50 11.05 -2.55
C ARG A 40 -13.41 11.83 -3.51
N ARG A 41 -12.84 12.48 -4.53
CA ARG A 41 -13.63 13.22 -5.54
C ARG A 41 -14.56 12.32 -6.34
N GLN A 42 -14.16 11.08 -6.57
CA GLN A 42 -14.96 10.06 -7.27
C GLN A 42 -16.02 9.42 -6.36
N GLY A 43 -15.98 9.68 -5.05
CA GLY A 43 -16.89 9.07 -4.07
C GLY A 43 -16.50 7.64 -3.67
N ASP A 44 -15.32 7.18 -4.07
CA ASP A 44 -14.83 5.84 -3.77
C ASP A 44 -14.17 5.75 -2.39
N PHE A 45 -13.53 6.83 -1.93
CA PHE A 45 -12.88 6.91 -0.63
C PHE A 45 -13.59 7.87 0.33
N HIS A 46 -13.65 7.45 1.59
CA HIS A 46 -14.25 8.16 2.70
C HIS A 46 -13.26 8.26 3.85
N TYR A 47 -12.85 9.48 4.19
CA TYR A 47 -11.99 9.76 5.33
C TYR A 47 -12.26 11.16 5.87
N ALA A 48 -12.14 11.32 7.19
CA ALA A 48 -12.41 12.59 7.87
C ALA A 48 -11.27 13.60 7.69
N HIS A 49 -10.02 13.13 7.65
CA HIS A 49 -8.82 13.98 7.61
C HIS A 49 -7.76 13.39 6.69
N GLU A 50 -7.31 14.15 5.69
CA GLU A 50 -6.43 13.67 4.62
C GLU A 50 -5.07 13.19 5.12
N GLU A 51 -4.39 14.00 5.94
CA GLU A 51 -3.07 13.61 6.46
C GLU A 51 -3.13 12.39 7.38
N MET A 52 -4.25 12.17 8.08
CA MET A 52 -4.44 10.98 8.90
C MET A 52 -4.68 9.74 8.03
N ALA A 53 -5.44 9.89 6.94
CA ALA A 53 -5.61 8.83 5.95
C ALA A 53 -4.28 8.47 5.28
N MET A 54 -3.46 9.47 4.91
CA MET A 54 -2.12 9.24 4.38
C MET A 54 -1.23 8.49 5.37
N SER A 55 -1.16 8.97 6.62
CA SER A 55 -0.36 8.34 7.68
C SER A 55 -0.77 6.88 7.91
N MET A 56 -2.08 6.61 7.93
CA MET A 56 -2.63 5.27 8.07
C MET A 56 -2.21 4.36 6.92
N VAL A 57 -2.37 4.80 5.67
CA VAL A 57 -1.98 4.00 4.49
C VAL A 57 -0.50 3.66 4.53
N ILE A 58 0.36 4.66 4.76
CA ILE A 58 1.82 4.47 4.84
C ILE A 58 2.16 3.48 5.96
N SER A 59 1.57 3.65 7.14
CA SER A 59 1.84 2.80 8.29
C SER A 59 1.39 1.35 8.07
N ALA A 60 0.20 1.16 7.49
CA ALA A 60 -0.32 -0.16 7.16
C ALA A 60 0.54 -0.88 6.12
N THR A 61 0.99 -0.17 5.08
CA THR A 61 1.89 -0.73 4.06
C THR A 61 3.24 -1.12 4.67
N LEU A 62 3.85 -0.27 5.50
CA LEU A 62 5.10 -0.58 6.19
C LEU A 62 4.95 -1.76 7.17
N GLY A 63 3.84 -1.80 7.91
CA GLY A 63 3.51 -2.89 8.82
C GLY A 63 3.40 -4.23 8.09
N ALA A 64 2.71 -4.27 6.95
CA ALA A 64 2.60 -5.46 6.11
C ALA A 64 3.96 -5.91 5.55
N MET A 65 4.82 -4.97 5.14
CA MET A 65 6.18 -5.28 4.70
C MET A 65 7.04 -5.85 5.82
N ASN A 66 6.96 -5.28 7.03
CA ASN A 66 7.71 -5.80 8.18
C ASN A 66 7.24 -7.20 8.57
N LEU A 67 5.93 -7.44 8.60
CA LEU A 67 5.35 -8.75 8.90
C LEU A 67 5.88 -9.84 7.95
N LEU A 68 5.96 -9.53 6.65
CA LEU A 68 6.53 -10.43 5.64
C LEU A 68 8.03 -10.72 5.85
N VAL A 69 8.79 -9.74 6.36
CA VAL A 69 10.23 -9.88 6.61
C VAL A 69 10.51 -10.66 7.89
N GLU A 70 9.67 -10.52 8.91
CA GLU A 70 9.89 -11.08 10.25
C GLU A 70 9.31 -12.49 10.43
N ASP A 71 8.07 -12.73 9.99
CA ASP A 71 7.32 -13.95 10.36
C ASP A 71 7.20 -15.00 9.25
N GLY A 72 7.69 -14.72 8.03
CA GLY A 72 7.59 -15.64 6.90
C GLY A 72 6.22 -15.64 6.20
N GLU A 73 6.16 -16.31 5.04
CA GLU A 73 5.17 -16.11 3.97
C GLU A 73 3.70 -16.14 4.42
N VAL A 74 3.08 -14.96 4.52
CA VAL A 74 1.61 -14.84 4.45
C VAL A 74 1.22 -14.95 2.97
N GLU A 75 0.55 -16.04 2.60
CA GLU A 75 0.07 -16.23 1.23
C GLU A 75 -0.83 -15.06 0.82
N HIS A 76 -0.57 -14.47 -0.35
CA HIS A 76 -1.28 -13.29 -0.86
C HIS A 76 -1.26 -12.07 0.08
N ALA A 77 -0.18 -11.88 0.88
CA ALA A 77 -0.05 -10.75 1.79
C ALA A 77 -0.27 -9.37 1.14
N ASP A 78 0.12 -9.22 -0.12
CA ASP A 78 -0.06 -7.98 -0.88
C ASP A 78 -1.53 -7.68 -1.16
N ARG A 79 -2.27 -8.71 -1.60
CA ARG A 79 -3.72 -8.64 -1.75
C ARG A 79 -4.42 -8.36 -0.43
N ILE A 80 -4.04 -9.06 0.64
CA ILE A 80 -4.65 -8.89 1.97
C ILE A 80 -4.43 -7.45 2.46
N ALA A 81 -3.19 -6.96 2.39
CA ALA A 81 -2.85 -5.60 2.80
C ALA A 81 -3.60 -4.55 1.96
N ALA A 82 -3.68 -4.74 0.64
CA ALA A 82 -4.42 -3.85 -0.25
C ALA A 82 -5.93 -3.84 0.07
N GLU A 83 -6.54 -5.01 0.30
CA GLU A 83 -7.95 -5.12 0.69
C GLU A 83 -8.22 -4.39 2.01
N MET A 84 -7.37 -4.59 3.03
CA MET A 84 -7.51 -3.91 4.32
C MET A 84 -7.37 -2.39 4.20
N VAL A 85 -6.42 -1.90 3.41
CA VAL A 85 -6.24 -0.47 3.16
C VAL A 85 -7.47 0.12 2.46
N LEU A 86 -8.00 -0.55 1.43
CA LEU A 86 -9.21 -0.10 0.73
C LEU A 86 -10.42 -0.04 1.67
N GLN A 87 -10.61 -1.06 2.52
CA GLN A 87 -11.68 -1.07 3.51
C GLN A 87 -11.52 0.05 4.54
N ALA A 88 -10.29 0.31 5.00
CA ALA A 88 -10.00 1.41 5.92
C ALA A 88 -10.26 2.80 5.31
N LEU A 89 -10.15 2.92 3.99
CA LEU A 89 -10.54 4.11 3.22
C LEU A 89 -12.04 4.15 2.88
N GLY A 90 -12.85 3.24 3.43
CA GLY A 90 -14.30 3.24 3.28
C GLY A 90 -14.84 2.54 2.03
N VAL A 91 -14.00 1.80 1.30
CA VAL A 91 -14.47 0.97 0.18
C VAL A 91 -15.25 -0.24 0.74
N PRO A 92 -16.45 -0.56 0.22
CA PRO A 92 -17.22 -1.72 0.67
C PRO A 92 -16.41 -3.02 0.57
N PRO A 93 -16.52 -3.96 1.54
CA PRO A 93 -15.67 -5.16 1.60
C PRO A 93 -15.61 -5.98 0.31
N GLU A 94 -16.75 -6.22 -0.33
CA GLU A 94 -16.81 -6.97 -1.59
C GLU A 94 -16.09 -6.26 -2.74
N LYS A 95 -16.24 -4.92 -2.83
CA LYS A 95 -15.56 -4.11 -3.83
C LYS A 95 -14.05 -4.08 -3.56
N ALA A 96 -13.64 -3.94 -2.30
CA ALA A 96 -12.24 -3.96 -1.88
C ALA A 96 -11.56 -5.29 -2.26
N ARG A 97 -12.18 -6.42 -1.93
CA ARG A 97 -11.68 -7.77 -2.28
C ARG A 97 -11.53 -7.98 -3.77
N ARG A 98 -12.49 -7.47 -4.55
CA ARG A 98 -12.46 -7.56 -6.01
C ARG A 98 -11.31 -6.74 -6.59
N ILE A 99 -11.16 -5.49 -6.15
CA ILE A 99 -10.08 -4.60 -6.62
C ILE A 99 -8.71 -5.14 -6.23
N ALA A 100 -8.53 -5.55 -4.98
CA ALA A 100 -7.28 -6.12 -4.49
C ALA A 100 -6.89 -7.44 -5.18
N GLY A 101 -7.87 -8.13 -5.77
CA GLY A 101 -7.65 -9.35 -6.55
C GLY A 101 -7.36 -9.14 -8.04
N LEU A 102 -7.34 -7.90 -8.53
CA LEU A 102 -6.95 -7.62 -9.91
C LEU A 102 -5.44 -7.84 -10.09
N SER A 103 -5.05 -8.43 -11.22
CA SER A 103 -3.64 -8.51 -11.61
C SER A 103 -3.05 -7.12 -11.71
N LEU A 104 -1.82 -6.93 -11.23
CA LEU A 104 -1.15 -5.66 -11.40
C LEU A 104 -0.89 -5.42 -12.90
N PRO A 105 -0.95 -4.16 -13.37
CA PRO A 105 -0.62 -3.82 -14.74
C PRO A 105 0.78 -4.33 -15.10
N GLY A 106 0.87 -5.17 -16.14
CA GLY A 106 2.14 -5.77 -16.58
C GLY A 106 2.45 -7.15 -15.99
N GLU A 107 1.61 -7.72 -15.12
CA GLU A 107 1.73 -9.11 -14.65
C GLU A 107 0.90 -10.11 -15.48
N ALA A 108 0.10 -9.63 -16.45
CA ALA A 108 -0.54 -10.49 -17.44
C ALA A 108 0.51 -10.91 -18.49
N SER A 109 1.03 -12.13 -18.39
CA SER A 109 1.81 -12.84 -19.41
C SER A 109 1.33 -14.27 -19.51
#